data_AF-A0A428XDR9-F1
#
_entry.id   AF-A0A428XDR9-F1
#
_cell.length_a   1.000
_cell.length_b   1.000
_cell.length_c   1.000
_cell.angle_alpha   90.00
_cell.angle_beta   90.00
_cell.angle_gamma   90.00
#
_symmetry.space_group_name_H-M   'P 1'
#
loop_
_entity.id
_entity.type
_entity.pdbx_description
1 polymer ?
#
loop_
_entity_poly.entity_id
_entity_poly.type
_entity_poly.pdbx_seq_one_letter_code
_entity_poly.pdbx_strand_id
1 'polypeptide(L)'
;MKRSVRTVLPALAAVLSTLTASGCSGDAPAAAGDRAADEITDGVDRAFDEKYEVTYEVSGDGVEAIEFNAGRGTATEPELDAVETPETPWRKTVELKGVAAPTVLAVPGPGGSEVTCTITHKGEVIEEQASEGATAPASCVALSPIAG
;
A
#
# COMPACT_ATOMS: atom_id res chain seq x y z
N MET A 1 58.53 -24.96 25.64
CA MET A 1 59.11 -23.95 26.55
C MET A 1 58.11 -23.67 27.66
N LYS A 2 58.56 -23.79 28.91
CA LYS A 2 57.78 -23.59 30.13
C LYS A 2 57.60 -22.09 30.40
N ARG A 3 56.43 -21.70 30.90
CA ARG A 3 56.27 -20.79 32.05
C ARG A 3 54.83 -20.85 32.58
N SER A 4 54.65 -21.67 33.61
CA SER A 4 53.66 -21.46 34.67
C SER A 4 53.96 -20.17 35.43
N VAL A 5 52.95 -19.59 36.09
CA VAL A 5 52.91 -19.01 37.46
C VAL A 5 51.59 -18.22 37.56
N ARG A 6 50.58 -18.79 38.24
CA ARG A 6 50.12 -18.52 39.63
C ARG A 6 49.33 -17.20 39.76
N THR A 7 48.01 -17.26 39.94
CA THR A 7 47.26 -17.31 41.22
C THR A 7 46.87 -15.91 41.70
N VAL A 8 45.57 -15.75 42.01
CA VAL A 8 44.95 -15.11 43.19
C VAL A 8 43.73 -14.26 42.78
N LEU A 9 42.53 -14.79 43.07
CA LEU A 9 41.30 -14.00 43.23
C LEU A 9 41.37 -13.15 44.52
N PRO A 10 40.76 -11.97 44.51
CA PRO A 10 39.64 -11.69 45.43
C PRO A 10 38.47 -11.05 44.64
N ALA A 11 37.24 -11.58 44.72
CA ALA A 11 36.20 -11.27 45.71
C ALA A 11 35.73 -9.80 45.69
N LEU A 12 34.40 -9.61 45.69
CA LEU A 12 33.58 -8.38 45.74
C LEU A 12 33.32 -7.71 44.38
N ALA A 13 32.09 -7.47 43.91
CA ALA A 13 30.77 -7.60 44.50
C ALA A 13 29.77 -7.97 43.39
N ALA A 14 28.94 -8.99 43.65
CA ALA A 14 27.74 -9.22 42.86
C ALA A 14 26.78 -8.06 43.14
N VAL A 15 26.66 -7.13 42.19
CA VAL A 15 25.55 -6.18 42.19
C VAL A 15 24.32 -7.02 41.82
N LEU A 16 23.53 -7.35 42.84
CA LEU A 16 22.18 -7.88 42.66
C LEU A 16 21.38 -6.82 41.90
N SER A 17 21.29 -6.98 40.57
CA SER A 17 20.23 -6.33 39.80
C SER A 17 18.93 -7.00 40.20
N THR A 18 18.27 -6.46 41.23
CA THR A 18 16.87 -6.73 41.50
C THR A 18 16.07 -6.15 40.32
N LEU A 19 15.83 -6.95 39.28
CA LEU A 19 14.71 -6.71 38.39
C LEU A 19 13.43 -7.00 39.18
N THR A 20 12.99 -6.01 39.95
CA THR A 20 11.61 -5.97 40.43
C THR A 20 10.75 -5.66 39.23
N ALA A 21 10.09 -6.69 38.71
CA ALA A 21 8.86 -6.52 37.93
C ALA A 21 7.80 -5.89 38.85
N SER A 22 7.83 -4.57 38.96
CA SER A 22 6.77 -3.75 39.54
C SER A 22 6.17 -2.95 38.40
N GLY A 23 4.87 -3.14 38.18
CA GLY A 23 4.12 -2.59 37.07
C GLY A 23 4.02 -1.06 37.06
N CYS A 24 3.37 -0.62 35.99
CA CYS A 24 2.63 0.62 35.78
C CYS A 24 2.79 1.77 36.79
N SER A 25 3.09 2.95 36.23
CA SER A 25 3.04 4.30 36.82
C SER A 25 4.37 4.81 37.40
N GLY A 26 5.08 5.59 36.58
CA GLY A 26 6.25 6.36 37.00
C GLY A 26 6.87 7.11 35.82
N ASP A 27 6.43 8.35 35.64
CA ASP A 27 6.90 9.42 34.76
C ASP A 27 8.24 9.21 34.03
N ALA A 28 8.17 8.68 32.80
CA ALA A 28 9.02 9.20 31.75
C ALA A 28 8.64 10.69 31.55
N PRO A 29 9.57 11.61 31.25
CA PRO A 29 9.16 12.97 30.92
C PRO A 29 8.17 12.86 29.77
N ALA A 30 6.93 13.33 29.96
CA ALA A 30 5.86 13.27 28.95
C ALA A 30 6.36 13.68 27.55
N ALA A 31 7.31 14.62 27.51
CA ALA A 31 7.99 15.08 26.31
C ALA A 31 8.78 14.01 25.52
N ALA A 32 9.17 12.86 26.08
CA ALA A 32 9.85 11.78 25.35
C ALA A 32 8.85 10.79 24.72
N GLY A 33 7.71 10.56 25.36
CA GLY A 33 6.61 9.77 24.80
C GLY A 33 5.88 10.51 23.68
N ASP A 34 5.65 11.81 23.89
CA ASP A 34 4.98 12.67 22.91
C ASP A 34 5.79 12.78 21.61
N ARG A 35 7.11 12.97 21.69
CA ARG A 35 7.96 13.02 20.47
C ARG A 35 7.99 11.71 19.70
N ALA A 36 8.03 10.57 20.39
CA ALA A 36 8.00 9.27 19.73
C ALA A 36 6.64 9.00 19.07
N ALA A 37 5.54 9.43 19.70
CA ALA A 37 4.21 9.35 19.12
C ALA A 37 4.08 10.27 17.89
N ASP A 38 4.56 11.51 17.98
CA ASP A 38 4.55 12.48 16.89
C ASP A 38 5.36 11.99 15.67
N GLU A 39 6.55 11.42 15.89
CA GLU A 39 7.37 10.84 14.81
C GLU A 39 6.68 9.66 14.12
N ILE A 40 5.94 8.84 14.88
CA ILE A 40 5.16 7.73 14.33
C ILE A 40 4.00 8.27 13.50
N THR A 41 3.24 9.24 14.01
CA THR A 41 2.13 9.85 13.26
C THR A 41 2.60 10.54 12.00
N ASP A 42 3.71 11.30 12.06
CA ASP A 42 4.32 11.94 10.90
C ASP A 42 4.78 10.91 9.86
N GLY A 43 5.27 9.75 10.32
CA GLY A 43 5.64 8.63 9.45
C GLY A 43 4.44 8.02 8.74
N VAL A 44 3.33 7.84 9.46
CA VAL A 44 2.06 7.37 8.90
C VAL A 44 1.51 8.38 7.90
N ASP A 45 1.39 9.65 8.27
CA ASP A 45 0.86 10.71 7.40
C ASP A 45 1.68 10.81 6.10
N ARG A 46 3.00 10.71 6.20
CA ARG A 46 3.88 10.67 5.02
C ARG A 46 3.60 9.46 4.12
N ALA A 47 3.37 8.28 4.69
CA ALA A 47 3.03 7.10 3.91
C ALA A 47 1.66 7.25 3.21
N PHE A 48 0.72 7.99 3.80
CA PHE A 48 -0.56 8.31 3.17
C PHE A 48 -0.44 9.36 2.05
N ASP A 49 0.52 10.28 2.16
CA ASP A 49 0.76 11.35 1.19
C ASP A 49 1.74 10.98 0.07
N GLU A 50 2.53 9.91 0.24
CA GLU A 50 3.44 9.43 -0.80
C GLU A 50 2.67 9.05 -2.07
N LYS A 51 3.20 9.44 -3.21
CA LYS A 51 2.50 9.30 -4.49
C LYS A 51 3.07 8.18 -5.32
N TYR A 52 2.21 7.54 -6.11
CA TYR A 52 2.62 6.55 -7.09
C TYR A 52 1.78 6.64 -8.34
N GLU A 53 2.38 6.30 -9.49
CA GLU A 53 1.69 6.29 -10.76
C GLU A 53 1.26 4.88 -11.14
N VAL A 54 0.06 4.74 -11.69
CA VAL A 54 -0.39 3.52 -12.36
C VAL A 54 -0.93 3.87 -13.73
N THR A 55 -0.80 2.92 -14.66
CA THR A 55 -1.43 2.99 -15.97
C THR A 55 -2.53 1.95 -16.03
N TYR A 56 -3.76 2.41 -16.26
CA TYR A 56 -4.89 1.59 -16.60
C TYR A 56 -4.94 1.37 -18.10
N GLU A 57 -5.21 0.15 -18.49
CA GLU A 57 -5.52 -0.22 -19.86
C GLU A 57 -6.82 -1.02 -19.88
N VAL A 58 -7.69 -0.72 -20.84
CA VAL A 58 -8.90 -1.48 -21.12
C VAL A 58 -8.94 -1.82 -22.59
N SER A 59 -9.08 -3.10 -22.89
CA SER A 59 -9.22 -3.62 -24.25
C SER A 59 -10.45 -4.51 -24.35
N GLY A 60 -10.86 -4.82 -25.58
CA GLY A 60 -12.10 -5.54 -25.88
C GLY A 60 -13.00 -4.77 -26.82
N ASP A 61 -14.02 -5.47 -27.32
CA ASP A 61 -14.97 -4.92 -28.29
C ASP A 61 -16.22 -4.39 -27.57
N GLY A 62 -16.74 -3.25 -28.02
CA GLY A 62 -18.03 -2.73 -27.57
C GLY A 62 -18.08 -2.32 -26.09
N VAL A 63 -16.98 -1.78 -25.54
CA VAL A 63 -16.96 -1.20 -24.19
C VAL A 63 -17.88 0.03 -24.15
N GLU A 64 -18.83 0.02 -23.21
CA GLU A 64 -19.83 1.09 -23.06
C GLU A 64 -19.39 2.12 -22.02
N ALA A 65 -18.73 1.68 -20.95
CA ALA A 65 -18.21 2.57 -19.94
C ALA A 65 -16.93 2.04 -19.29
N ILE A 66 -16.08 2.96 -18.84
CA ILE A 66 -14.96 2.68 -17.95
C ILE A 66 -15.08 3.59 -16.74
N GLU A 67 -15.09 2.99 -15.55
CA GLU A 67 -14.97 3.71 -14.28
C GLU A 67 -13.61 3.43 -13.65
N PHE A 68 -12.91 4.45 -13.15
CA PHE A 68 -11.57 4.27 -12.60
C PHE A 68 -11.23 5.26 -11.48
N ASN A 69 -10.34 4.86 -10.58
CA ASN A 69 -9.81 5.74 -9.55
C ASN A 69 -8.83 6.74 -10.16
N ALA A 70 -9.19 8.02 -10.23
CA ALA A 70 -8.33 9.07 -10.79
C ALA A 70 -7.43 9.76 -9.75
N GLY A 71 -7.36 9.25 -8.51
CA GLY A 71 -6.56 9.82 -7.43
C GLY A 71 -7.26 10.93 -6.63
N ARG A 72 -8.59 11.03 -6.73
CA ARG A 72 -9.42 11.97 -5.98
C ARG A 72 -10.20 11.25 -4.87
N GLY A 73 -10.72 12.01 -3.91
CA GLY A 73 -11.35 11.47 -2.70
C GLY A 73 -10.34 10.97 -1.67
N THR A 74 -10.76 10.01 -0.84
CA THR A 74 -9.92 9.36 0.17
C THR A 74 -9.65 7.91 -0.20
N ALA A 75 -8.72 7.25 0.50
CA ALA A 75 -8.45 5.83 0.26
C ALA A 75 -9.65 4.91 0.55
N THR A 76 -10.51 5.28 1.50
CA THR A 76 -11.72 4.53 1.86
C THR A 76 -12.95 4.94 1.05
N GLU A 77 -12.93 6.15 0.49
CA GLU A 77 -14.02 6.72 -0.30
C GLU A 77 -13.41 7.41 -1.54
N PRO A 78 -12.93 6.63 -2.53
CA PRO A 78 -12.36 7.19 -3.74
C PRO A 78 -13.44 7.83 -4.59
N GLU A 79 -13.13 8.96 -5.21
CA GLU A 79 -13.95 9.52 -6.27
C GLU A 79 -13.54 8.92 -7.61
N LEU A 80 -14.44 8.16 -8.23
CA LEU A 80 -14.20 7.54 -9.53
C LEU A 80 -14.51 8.51 -10.67
N ASP A 81 -13.66 8.50 -11.69
CA ASP A 81 -13.94 9.08 -12.99
C ASP A 81 -14.61 8.05 -13.90
N ALA A 82 -15.43 8.54 -14.84
CA ALA A 82 -16.09 7.73 -15.84
C ALA A 82 -15.80 8.22 -17.26
N VAL A 83 -15.66 7.29 -18.20
CA VAL A 83 -15.58 7.54 -19.64
C VAL A 83 -16.64 6.70 -20.34
N GLU A 84 -17.56 7.36 -21.02
CA GLU A 84 -18.63 6.73 -21.80
C GLU A 84 -18.15 6.45 -23.22
N THR A 85 -18.48 5.28 -23.76
CA THR A 85 -18.15 4.81 -25.12
C THR A 85 -16.68 5.08 -25.51
N PRO A 86 -15.70 4.61 -24.72
CA PRO A 86 -14.29 4.79 -25.03
C PRO A 86 -13.89 4.03 -26.29
N GLU A 87 -12.92 4.57 -27.03
CA GLU A 87 -12.20 3.79 -28.04
C GLU A 87 -11.24 2.81 -27.36
N THR A 88 -11.21 1.56 -27.84
CA THR A 88 -10.32 0.52 -27.33
C THR A 88 -9.17 0.23 -28.33
N PRO A 89 -7.94 -0.07 -27.84
CA PRO A 89 -7.54 -0.11 -26.43
C PRO A 89 -7.46 1.31 -25.81
N TRP A 90 -8.14 1.48 -24.69
CA TRP A 90 -8.12 2.72 -23.91
C TRP A 90 -6.98 2.65 -22.91
N ARG A 91 -6.27 3.77 -22.70
CA ARG A 91 -5.18 3.85 -21.73
C ARG A 91 -5.19 5.17 -20.97
N LYS A 92 -4.96 5.10 -19.67
CA LYS A 92 -4.84 6.28 -18.80
C LYS A 92 -3.81 6.06 -17.70
N THR A 93 -2.84 6.97 -17.62
CA THR A 93 -1.95 7.07 -16.46
C THR A 93 -2.51 8.06 -15.45
N VAL A 94 -2.54 7.66 -14.18
CA VAL A 94 -3.01 8.47 -13.06
C VAL A 94 -2.00 8.45 -11.92
N GLU A 95 -2.03 9.49 -11.10
CA GLU A 95 -1.25 9.59 -9.87
C GLU A 95 -2.17 9.33 -8.67
N LEU A 96 -1.86 8.31 -7.89
CA LEU A 96 -2.56 7.93 -6.66
C LEU A 96 -1.69 8.22 -5.44
N LYS A 97 -2.27 8.11 -4.24
CA LYS A 97 -1.60 8.42 -2.98
C LYS A 97 -1.72 7.31 -1.95
N GLY A 98 -0.63 7.06 -1.26
CA GLY A 98 -0.51 6.16 -0.11
C GLY A 98 -1.21 4.84 -0.33
N VAL A 99 -2.18 4.54 0.53
CA VAL A 99 -2.93 3.28 0.54
C VAL A 99 -4.15 3.26 -0.39
N ALA A 100 -4.44 4.35 -1.12
CA ALA A 100 -5.55 4.35 -2.07
C ALA A 100 -5.33 3.24 -3.09
N ALA A 101 -6.33 2.38 -3.32
CA ALA A 101 -6.18 1.25 -4.23
C ALA A 101 -6.29 1.70 -5.70
N PRO A 102 -5.43 1.22 -6.60
CA PRO A 102 -5.67 1.36 -8.02
C PRO A 102 -6.87 0.49 -8.42
N THR A 103 -7.82 1.09 -9.12
CA THR A 103 -9.08 0.41 -9.47
C THR A 103 -9.56 0.87 -10.84
N VAL A 104 -9.95 -0.08 -11.68
CA VAL A 104 -10.60 0.16 -12.97
C VAL A 104 -11.68 -0.91 -13.21
N LEU A 105 -12.86 -0.47 -13.60
CA LEU A 105 -14.00 -1.28 -14.00
C LEU A 105 -14.32 -0.99 -15.46
N ALA A 106 -14.33 -2.03 -16.28
CA ALA A 106 -14.71 -1.96 -17.68
C ALA A 106 -16.06 -2.65 -17.87
N VAL A 107 -17.04 -1.91 -18.39
CA VAL A 107 -18.41 -2.37 -18.61
C VAL A 107 -18.63 -2.56 -20.11
N PRO A 108 -18.79 -3.80 -20.59
CA PRO A 108 -19.12 -4.05 -21.98
C PRO A 108 -20.60 -3.79 -22.24
N GLY A 109 -20.91 -3.24 -23.40
CA GLY A 109 -22.28 -3.10 -23.87
C GLY A 109 -22.86 -4.42 -24.40
N PRO A 110 -24.11 -4.41 -24.89
CA PRO A 110 -24.79 -5.62 -25.39
C PRO A 110 -24.10 -6.30 -26.58
N GLY A 111 -23.28 -5.57 -27.33
CA GLY A 111 -22.50 -6.08 -28.45
C GLY A 111 -21.10 -6.56 -28.09
N GLY A 112 -20.67 -6.42 -26.84
CA GLY A 112 -19.35 -6.86 -26.39
C GLY A 112 -19.24 -8.37 -26.29
N SER A 113 -18.06 -8.90 -26.57
CA SER A 113 -17.77 -10.34 -26.52
C SER A 113 -16.74 -10.69 -25.45
N GLU A 114 -15.78 -9.81 -25.23
CA GLU A 114 -14.69 -9.94 -24.27
C GLU A 114 -14.24 -8.55 -23.87
N VAL A 115 -13.89 -8.39 -22.59
CA VAL A 115 -13.26 -7.18 -22.07
C VAL A 115 -12.14 -7.56 -21.11
N THR A 116 -11.02 -6.86 -21.23
CA THR A 116 -9.86 -7.02 -20.35
C THR A 116 -9.51 -5.68 -19.73
N CYS A 117 -9.24 -5.68 -18.43
CA CYS A 117 -8.59 -4.58 -17.76
C CYS A 117 -7.20 -4.99 -17.30
N THR A 118 -6.26 -4.04 -17.31
CA THR A 118 -4.89 -4.23 -16.83
C THR A 118 -4.44 -3.00 -16.05
N ILE A 119 -3.77 -3.22 -14.93
CA ILE A 119 -3.14 -2.18 -14.11
C ILE A 119 -1.63 -2.40 -14.13
N THR A 120 -0.89 -1.37 -14.53
CA THR A 120 0.58 -1.40 -14.61
C THR A 120 1.20 -0.36 -13.68
N HIS A 121 2.21 -0.75 -12.90
CA HIS A 121 3.06 0.15 -12.13
C HIS A 121 4.52 -0.04 -12.56
N LYS A 122 5.23 1.06 -12.90
CA LYS A 122 6.65 1.02 -13.33
C LYS A 122 6.93 -0.01 -14.45
N GLY A 123 5.97 -0.22 -15.34
CA GLY A 123 6.09 -1.16 -16.46
C GLY A 123 5.81 -2.62 -16.11
N GLU A 124 5.49 -2.94 -14.85
CA GLU A 124 5.07 -4.27 -14.41
C GLU A 124 3.54 -4.31 -14.27
N VAL A 125 2.92 -5.37 -14.79
CA VAL A 125 1.50 -5.67 -14.58
C VAL A 125 1.31 -6.11 -13.13
N ILE A 126 0.55 -5.33 -12.36
CA ILE A 126 0.25 -5.63 -10.95
C ILE A 126 -1.15 -6.23 -10.76
N GLU A 127 -2.03 -6.09 -11.76
CA GLU A 127 -3.34 -6.73 -11.81
C GLU A 127 -3.82 -6.82 -13.27
N GLU A 128 -4.43 -7.93 -13.64
CA GLU A 128 -5.06 -8.13 -14.96
C GLU A 128 -6.25 -9.08 -14.81
N GLN A 129 -7.39 -8.71 -15.38
CA GLN A 129 -8.59 -9.53 -15.35
C GLN A 129 -9.30 -9.45 -16.70
N ALA A 130 -9.74 -10.61 -17.19
CA ALA A 130 -10.54 -10.74 -18.40
C ALA A 130 -11.92 -11.29 -18.06
N SER A 131 -12.92 -10.85 -18.81
CA SER A 131 -14.31 -11.28 -18.68
C SER A 131 -14.86 -11.57 -20.07
N GLU A 132 -15.47 -12.74 -20.23
CA GLU A 132 -16.09 -13.18 -21.47
C GLU A 132 -17.61 -13.08 -21.39
N GLY A 133 -18.23 -12.71 -22.51
CA GLY A 133 -19.68 -12.65 -22.66
C GLY A 133 -20.22 -11.23 -22.62
N ALA A 134 -21.29 -11.02 -23.39
CA ALA A 134 -22.00 -9.75 -23.41
C ALA A 134 -22.41 -9.34 -22.00
N THR A 135 -22.21 -8.07 -21.66
CA THR A 135 -22.55 -7.47 -20.36
C THR A 135 -21.78 -7.97 -19.13
N ALA A 136 -20.79 -8.86 -19.28
CA ALA A 136 -19.96 -9.30 -18.17
C ALA A 136 -18.81 -8.29 -17.92
N PRO A 137 -18.82 -7.50 -16.85
CA PRO A 137 -17.76 -6.52 -16.62
C PRO A 137 -16.44 -7.19 -16.26
N ALA A 138 -15.32 -6.54 -16.60
CA ALA A 138 -14.01 -6.84 -16.02
C ALA A 138 -13.68 -5.78 -14.96
N SER A 139 -13.30 -6.24 -13.77
CA SER A 139 -12.93 -5.36 -12.65
C SER A 139 -11.52 -5.72 -12.19
N CYS A 140 -10.64 -4.73 -12.20
CA CYS A 140 -9.27 -4.84 -11.72
C CYS A 140 -9.11 -3.97 -10.48
N VAL A 141 -8.70 -4.60 -9.38
CA VAL A 141 -8.40 -3.94 -8.11
C VAL A 141 -7.09 -4.51 -7.58
N ALA A 142 -6.06 -3.67 -7.48
CA ALA A 142 -4.80 -4.07 -6.87
C ALA A 142 -4.66 -3.45 -5.47
N LEU A 143 -3.73 -3.96 -4.67
CA LEU A 143 -3.23 -3.20 -3.52
C LEU A 143 -2.37 -2.03 -4.01
N SER A 144 -2.23 -0.98 -3.20
CA SER A 144 -1.25 0.06 -3.49
C SER A 144 0.16 -0.55 -3.53
N PRO A 145 0.94 -0.35 -4.60
CA PRO A 145 2.27 -0.93 -4.75
C PRO A 145 3.32 -0.27 -3.84
N ILE A 146 2.94 0.80 -3.14
CA ILE A 146 3.79 1.49 -2.16
C ILE A 146 3.32 1.29 -0.72
N ALA A 147 2.16 0.67 -0.51
CA ALA A 147 1.67 0.30 0.82
C ALA A 147 2.20 -1.11 1.16
N GLY A 148 3.28 -1.17 1.93
CA GLY A 148 3.94 -2.40 2.40
C GLY A 148 4.09 -2.44 3.91
#